data_AF-A0A9P5Z212-F1
#
_entry.id   AF-A0A9P5Z212-F1
#
_cell.length_a   1.000
_cell.length_b   1.000
_cell.length_c   1.000
_cell.angle_alpha   90.00
_cell.angle_beta   90.00
_cell.angle_gamma   90.00
#
_symmetry.space_group_name_H-M   'P 1'
#
loop_
_entity.id
_entity.type
_entity.pdbx_description
1 polymer ?
#
loop_
_entity_poly.entity_id
_entity_poly.type
_entity_poly.pdbx_seq_one_letter_code
_entity_poly.pdbx_strand_id
1 'polypeptide(L)'
;MMRLRIPRILRTVFLKYVLNLQSKYLDRSFVNDESHWSLVFLFLELWAIKKKLPVIFWIHGGGYVMGSAARFTGNDILRESGSGVVLVVIQYRLGLFGFLPGQK
;
A
#
# COMPACT_ATOMS: atom_id res chain seq x y z
N MET A 1 26.54 25.16 -4.30
CA MET A 1 25.24 24.47 -4.15
C MET A 1 24.40 24.76 -5.40
N MET A 2 24.33 23.83 -6.36
CA MET A 2 23.63 24.03 -7.64
C MET A 2 22.17 23.58 -7.52
N ARG A 3 21.23 24.49 -7.78
CA ARG A 3 19.79 24.21 -7.82
C ARG A 3 19.39 23.95 -9.27
N LEU A 4 19.21 22.67 -9.63
CA LEU A 4 18.65 22.27 -10.92
C LEU A 4 17.22 22.79 -11.04
N ARG A 5 16.97 23.64 -12.04
CA ARG A 5 15.65 24.22 -12.34
C ARG A 5 15.09 23.47 -13.54
N ILE A 6 14.13 22.57 -13.29
CA ILE A 6 13.52 21.78 -14.35
C ILE A 6 12.68 22.70 -15.27
N PRO A 7 12.91 22.68 -16.59
CA PRO A 7 12.13 23.46 -17.57
C PRO A 7 10.62 23.19 -17.47
N ARG A 8 9.80 24.25 -17.62
CA ARG A 8 8.33 24.17 -17.49
C ARG A 8 7.68 23.11 -18.39
N ILE A 9 8.23 22.88 -19.59
CA ILE A 9 7.71 21.86 -20.53
C ILE A 9 7.95 20.45 -20.01
N LEU A 10 9.11 20.18 -19.43
CA LEU A 10 9.45 18.88 -18.85
C LEU A 10 8.62 18.61 -17.61
N ARG A 11 8.28 19.64 -16.83
CA ARG A 11 7.37 19.52 -15.68
C ARG A 11 5.97 19.05 -16.12
N THR A 12 5.40 19.63 -17.17
CA THR A 12 4.04 19.28 -17.61
C THR A 12 3.98 17.89 -18.22
N VAL A 13 4.98 17.50 -19.02
CA VAL A 13 5.07 16.16 -19.62
C VAL A 13 5.27 15.10 -18.52
N PHE A 14 6.16 15.36 -17.56
CA PHE A 14 6.39 14.48 -16.42
C PHE A 14 5.14 14.32 -15.55
N LEU A 15 4.45 15.42 -15.22
CA LEU A 15 3.21 15.36 -14.44
C LEU A 15 2.09 14.62 -15.17
N LYS A 16 1.96 14.79 -16.49
CA LYS A 16 0.95 14.06 -17.28
C LYS A 16 1.25 12.56 -17.35
N TYR A 17 2.53 12.20 -17.43
CA TYR A 17 2.98 10.80 -17.39
C TYR A 17 2.70 10.16 -16.03
N VAL A 18 3.03 10.86 -14.94
CA VAL A 18 2.76 10.42 -13.56
C VAL A 18 1.25 10.26 -13.29
N LEU A 19 0.42 11.24 -13.70
CA LEU A 19 -1.03 11.16 -13.53
C LEU A 19 -1.66 10.03 -14.35
N ASN A 20 -1.15 9.74 -15.55
CA ASN A 20 -1.63 8.61 -16.36
C ASN A 20 -1.33 7.27 -15.70
N LEU A 21 -0.13 7.13 -15.12
CA LEU A 21 0.23 5.94 -14.36
C LEU A 21 -0.67 5.80 -13.13
N GLN A 22 -0.86 6.86 -12.36
CA GLN A 22 -1.72 6.84 -11.17
C GLN A 22 -3.18 6.45 -11.52
N SER A 23 -3.71 6.92 -12.65
CA SER A 23 -5.03 6.52 -13.16
C SER A 23 -5.12 5.03 -13.51
N LYS A 24 -4.05 4.44 -14.07
CA LYS A 24 -4.01 3.00 -14.41
C LYS A 24 -3.85 2.12 -13.17
N TYR A 25 -3.14 2.57 -12.15
CA TYR A 25 -2.98 1.85 -10.88
C TYR A 25 -4.21 1.92 -9.96
N LEU A 26 -5.05 2.95 -10.13
CA LEU A 26 -6.33 3.07 -9.42
C LEU A 26 -7.46 2.24 -10.07
N ASP A 27 -7.24 1.70 -11.27
CA ASP A 27 -8.16 0.78 -11.92
C ASP A 27 -8.01 -0.63 -11.33
N ARG A 28 -9.06 -1.10 -10.65
CA ARG A 28 -9.11 -2.42 -9.98
C ARG A 28 -8.92 -3.60 -10.94
N SER A 29 -9.12 -3.41 -12.25
CA SER A 29 -8.87 -4.46 -13.24
C SER A 29 -7.37 -4.75 -13.43
N PHE A 30 -6.50 -3.77 -13.18
CA PHE A 30 -5.05 -3.90 -13.30
C PHE A 30 -4.41 -4.63 -12.10
N VAL A 31 -5.09 -4.62 -10.94
CA VAL A 31 -4.62 -5.27 -9.69
C VAL A 31 -4.83 -6.79 -9.71
N ASN A 32 -5.70 -7.31 -10.58
CA ASN A 32 -6.08 -8.72 -10.60
C ASN A 32 -5.38 -9.54 -11.70
N ASP A 33 -4.38 -8.98 -12.38
CA ASP A 33 -3.55 -9.72 -13.33
C ASP A 33 -2.36 -10.37 -12.59
N GLU A 34 -2.32 -11.70 -12.58
CA GLU A 34 -1.36 -12.52 -11.83
C GLU A 34 0.10 -12.36 -12.29
N SER A 35 0.34 -11.66 -13.41
CA SER A 35 1.65 -11.52 -14.04
C SER A 35 2.55 -10.41 -13.47
N HIS A 36 2.10 -9.61 -12.50
CA HIS A 36 2.88 -8.48 -11.96
C HIS A 36 3.30 -8.64 -10.48
N TRP A 37 4.23 -9.57 -10.22
CA TRP A 37 4.91 -9.71 -8.93
C TRP A 37 6.17 -8.84 -8.75
N SER A 38 6.34 -7.76 -9.50
CA SER A 38 7.51 -6.89 -9.31
C SER A 38 7.16 -5.44 -9.62
N LEU A 39 7.47 -4.56 -8.66
CA LEU A 39 7.45 -3.07 -8.71
C LEU A 39 6.26 -2.31 -8.12
N VAL A 40 5.46 -2.89 -7.21
CA VAL A 40 4.51 -2.08 -6.40
C VAL A 40 5.20 -1.33 -5.23
N PHE A 41 6.48 -1.61 -4.94
CA PHE A 41 7.15 -1.07 -3.76
C PHE A 41 7.77 0.33 -3.88
N LEU A 42 7.64 1.03 -5.01
CA LEU A 42 8.38 2.29 -5.26
C LEU A 42 7.53 3.47 -5.73
N PHE A 43 6.26 3.53 -5.34
CA PHE A 43 5.44 4.74 -5.56
C PHE A 43 4.67 5.17 -4.31
N LEU A 44 5.29 5.04 -3.13
CA LEU A 44 4.91 5.88 -2.00
C LEU A 44 5.55 7.25 -2.25
N GLU A 45 4.86 8.09 -3.01
CA GLU A 45 5.33 9.46 -3.20
C GLU A 45 5.45 10.13 -1.82
N LEU A 46 6.68 10.60 -1.61
CA LEU A 46 7.22 11.35 -0.50
C LEU A 46 6.60 12.75 -0.36
N TRP A 47 5.27 12.85 -0.48
CA TRP A 47 4.52 14.04 -0.14
C TRP A 47 3.69 13.74 1.11
N ALA A 48 4.26 14.13 2.24
CA ALA A 48 3.56 14.38 3.51
C ALA A 48 3.53 13.28 4.59
N ILE A 49 4.68 12.66 4.91
CA ILE A 49 4.92 12.20 6.30
C ILE A 49 6.09 12.98 6.90
N LYS A 50 5.93 14.30 7.03
CA LYS A 50 6.82 15.13 7.86
C LYS A 50 6.59 14.92 9.37
N LYS A 51 5.52 14.23 9.74
CA LYS A 51 5.17 13.92 11.13
C LYS A 51 5.24 12.41 11.33
N LYS A 52 5.94 11.96 12.37
CA LYS A 52 5.89 10.56 12.82
C LYS A 52 4.49 10.29 13.36
N LEU A 53 3.63 9.67 12.55
CA LEU A 53 2.31 9.24 12.97
C LEU A 53 2.44 7.89 13.69
N PRO A 54 1.64 7.65 14.75
CA PRO A 54 1.55 6.32 15.35
C PRO A 54 1.01 5.31 14.32
N VAL A 55 1.53 4.09 14.39
CA VAL A 55 1.16 2.99 13.49
C VAL A 55 0.29 2.01 14.26
N ILE A 56 -0.90 1.75 13.74
CA ILE A 56 -1.80 0.70 14.23
C ILE A 56 -1.62 -0.50 13.31
N PHE A 57 -1.19 -1.62 13.89
CA PHE A 57 -0.93 -2.86 13.16
C PHE A 57 -2.03 -3.87 13.48
N TRP A 58 -2.86 -4.18 12.50
CA TRP A 58 -4.00 -5.07 12.66
C TRP A 58 -3.74 -6.41 11.98
N ILE A 59 -3.89 -7.48 12.76
CA ILE A 59 -3.73 -8.86 12.34
C ILE A 59 -5.08 -9.55 12.54
N HIS A 60 -5.66 -10.07 11.46
CA HIS A 60 -6.92 -10.79 11.58
C HIS A 60 -6.73 -12.06 12.43
N GLY A 61 -7.76 -12.43 13.19
CA GLY A 61 -7.79 -13.71 13.90
C GLY A 61 -8.15 -14.88 12.99
N GLY A 62 -8.75 -15.92 13.59
CA GLY A 62 -9.25 -17.10 12.87
C GLY A 62 -8.36 -18.34 12.99
N GLY A 63 -7.58 -18.43 14.07
CA GLY A 63 -6.91 -19.65 14.51
C GLY A 63 -5.93 -20.24 13.47
N TYR A 64 -5.35 -19.38 12.63
CA TYR A 64 -4.45 -19.76 11.54
C TYR A 64 -5.10 -20.58 10.40
N VAL A 65 -6.42 -20.79 10.43
CA VAL A 65 -7.14 -21.60 9.44
C VAL A 65 -8.11 -20.78 8.58
N MET A 66 -8.56 -19.63 9.08
CA MET A 66 -9.50 -18.75 8.38
C MET A 66 -9.21 -17.28 8.69
N GLY A 67 -9.76 -16.37 7.88
CA GLY A 67 -9.61 -14.92 8.07
C GLY A 67 -9.22 -14.19 6.78
N SER A 68 -9.42 -12.88 6.77
CA SER A 68 -9.01 -12.02 5.64
C SER A 68 -9.00 -10.55 6.04
N ALA A 69 -7.95 -9.84 5.62
CA ALA A 69 -7.71 -8.41 5.70
C ALA A 69 -8.76 -7.64 4.94
N ALA A 70 -9.28 -8.20 3.84
CA ALA A 70 -10.33 -7.56 3.07
C ALA A 70 -11.63 -7.39 3.88
N ARG A 71 -11.82 -8.14 4.96
CA ARG A 71 -12.97 -7.99 5.87
C ARG A 71 -12.85 -6.77 6.78
N PHE A 72 -11.68 -6.17 6.91
CA PHE A 72 -11.44 -5.01 7.76
C PHE A 72 -11.00 -3.81 6.93
N THR A 73 -11.89 -2.83 6.82
CA THR A 73 -11.65 -1.61 6.01
C THR A 73 -10.89 -0.53 6.78
N GLY A 74 -10.98 -0.53 8.12
CA GLY A 74 -10.28 0.45 8.95
C GLY A 74 -10.83 1.88 8.92
N ASN A 75 -11.95 2.11 8.22
CA ASN A 75 -12.50 3.45 8.02
C ASN A 75 -12.87 4.14 9.34
N ASP A 76 -13.40 3.41 10.31
CA ASP A 76 -13.80 3.99 11.59
C ASP A 76 -12.58 4.48 12.38
N ILE A 77 -11.49 3.72 12.40
CA ILE A 77 -10.22 4.12 13.01
C ILE A 77 -9.65 5.38 12.34
N LEU A 78 -9.69 5.45 11.01
CA LEU A 78 -9.21 6.62 10.27
C LEU A 78 -10.08 7.86 10.55
N ARG A 79 -11.41 7.68 10.67
CA ARG A 79 -12.35 8.77 10.99
C ARG A 79 -12.16 9.28 12.42
N GLU A 80 -12.11 8.39 13.40
CA GLU A 80 -11.96 8.73 14.81
C GLU A 80 -10.60 9.35 15.12
N SER A 81 -9.55 8.94 14.41
CA SER A 81 -8.22 9.53 14.54
C SER A 81 -8.01 10.83 13.76
N GLY A 82 -9.00 11.27 12.98
CA GLY A 82 -8.85 12.43 12.09
C GLY A 82 -7.73 12.28 11.06
N SER A 83 -7.53 11.05 10.55
CA SER A 83 -6.40 10.68 9.67
C SER A 83 -5.02 10.87 10.34
N GLY A 84 -4.96 10.82 11.68
CA GLY A 84 -3.75 11.01 12.48
C GLY A 84 -2.95 9.73 12.75
N VAL A 85 -3.30 8.60 12.13
CA VAL A 85 -2.64 7.31 12.30
C VAL A 85 -2.35 6.66 10.96
N VAL A 86 -1.34 5.80 10.92
CA VAL A 86 -1.14 4.86 9.81
C VAL A 86 -1.73 3.52 10.22
N LEU A 87 -2.72 3.03 9.49
CA LEU A 87 -3.29 1.71 9.71
C LEU A 87 -2.66 0.71 8.73
N VAL A 88 -2.15 -0.40 9.27
CA VAL A 88 -1.59 -1.51 8.50
C VAL A 88 -2.44 -2.75 8.75
N VAL A 89 -3.13 -3.21 7.71
CA VAL A 89 -3.99 -4.41 7.74
C VAL A 89 -3.27 -5.48 6.94
N ILE A 90 -2.82 -6.56 7.59
CA ILE A 90 -2.00 -7.56 6.92
C ILE A 90 -2.76 -8.85 6.60
N GLN A 91 -2.35 -9.47 5.50
CA GLN A 91 -2.65 -10.87 5.20
C GLN A 91 -1.48 -11.77 5.55
N TYR A 92 -1.79 -12.93 6.12
CA TYR A 92 -0.84 -14.01 6.32
C TYR A 92 -1.39 -15.32 5.74
N ARG A 93 -0.49 -16.25 5.37
CA ARG A 93 -0.87 -17.55 4.83
C ARG A 93 -1.60 -18.36 5.90
N LEU A 94 -2.63 -19.11 5.47
CA LEU A 94 -3.49 -19.90 6.34
C LEU A 94 -3.33 -21.40 6.07
N GLY A 95 -3.70 -22.20 7.06
CA GLY A 95 -3.73 -23.65 6.99
C GLY A 95 -2.39 -24.26 6.60
N LEU A 96 -2.44 -25.32 5.79
CA LEU A 96 -1.26 -26.06 5.33
C LEU A 96 -0.24 -25.15 4.64
N PHE A 97 -0.69 -24.21 3.81
CA PHE A 97 0.19 -23.29 3.10
C PHE A 97 0.89 -22.28 4.02
N GLY A 98 0.35 -22.02 5.21
CA GLY A 98 0.96 -21.14 6.20
C GLY A 98 1.88 -21.84 7.19
N PHE A 99 1.56 -23.08 7.56
CA PHE A 99 2.07 -23.70 8.79
C PHE A 99 2.49 -25.17 8.64
N LEU A 100 2.93 -25.59 7.45
CA LEU A 100 3.58 -26.88 7.27
C LEU A 100 4.84 -27.00 8.15
N PRO A 101 4.98 -28.04 8.98
CA PRO A 101 6.19 -28.25 9.75
C PRO A 101 7.35 -28.60 8.82
N GLY A 102 8.47 -27.89 8.97
CA GLY A 102 9.72 -28.22 8.30
C GLY A 102 10.41 -29.41 8.97
N GLN A 103 11.28 -30.10 8.22
CA GLN A 103 12.18 -31.08 8.81
C GLN A 103 13.22 -30.36 9.67
N LYS A 104 13.48 -30.92 10.85
CA LYS A 104 14.49 -30.42 11.79
C LYS A 104 15.89 -30.87 11.39
#